data_AF-A0A376TEN6-F1
#
_entry.id   AF-A0A376TEN6-F1
#
_cell.length_a   1.000
_cell.length_b   1.000
_cell.length_c   1.000
_cell.angle_alpha   90.00
_cell.angle_beta   90.00
_cell.angle_gamma   90.00
#
_symmetry.space_group_name_H-M   'P 1'
#
loop_
_entity.id
_entity.type
_entity.pdbx_description
1 polymer ?
#
loop_
_entity_poly.entity_id
_entity_poly.type
_entity_poly.pdbx_seq_one_letter_code
_entity_poly.pdbx_strand_id
1 'polypeptide(L)' 'MAGLPNSSNALQQWHHLFEAEGTKRSPQAQQHLQQLLRTGLPTRKHENWKYTPWKG' A
#
# COMPACT_ATOMS: atom_id res chain seq x y z
N MET A 1 -5.53 -18.28 -15.22
CA MET A 1 -4.50 -18.20 -14.16
C MET A 1 -4.47 -16.76 -13.66
N ALA A 2 -5.11 -16.47 -12.52
CA ALA A 2 -5.10 -15.13 -11.95
C ALA A 2 -3.69 -14.87 -11.39
N GLY A 3 -2.88 -14.15 -12.16
CA GLY A 3 -1.62 -13.60 -11.69
C GLY A 3 -1.90 -12.73 -10.47
N LEU A 4 -1.11 -12.91 -9.42
CA LEU A 4 -1.10 -12.06 -8.23
C LEU A 4 -1.26 -10.58 -8.64
N PRO A 5 -2.15 -9.80 -8.01
CA PRO A 5 -2.15 -8.37 -8.26
C PRO A 5 -0.77 -7.86 -7.91
N ASN A 6 -0.05 -7.37 -8.92
CA ASN A 6 1.23 -6.69 -8.74
C ASN A 6 1.08 -5.75 -7.54
N SER A 7 1.93 -5.89 -6.53
CA SER A 7 1.89 -5.04 -5.32
C SER A 7 1.89 -3.54 -5.66
N SER A 8 2.47 -3.18 -6.80
CA SER A 8 2.40 -1.85 -7.41
C SER A 8 0.98 -1.37 -7.73
N ASN A 9 0.08 -2.27 -8.16
CA ASN A 9 -1.33 -1.95 -8.47
C ASN A 9 -2.11 -1.62 -7.19
N ALA A 10 -1.90 -2.35 -6.10
CA ALA A 10 -2.56 -2.07 -4.82
C ALA A 10 -2.16 -0.69 -4.26
N LEU A 11 -0.88 -0.33 -4.34
CA LEU A 11 -0.41 1.01 -3.92
C LEU A 11 -1.01 2.12 -4.78
N GLN A 12 -1.12 1.91 -6.10
CA GLN A 12 -1.76 2.85 -7.00
C GLN A 12 -3.26 3.00 -6.72
N GLN A 13 -3.96 1.90 -6.39
CA GLN A 13 -5.36 1.94 -5.98
C GLN A 13 -5.55 2.70 -4.66
N TRP A 14 -4.68 2.49 -3.66
CA TRP A 14 -4.73 3.24 -2.41
C TRP A 14 -4.44 4.72 -2.60
N HIS A 15 -3.50 5.07 -3.47
CA HIS A 15 -3.23 6.46 -3.84
C HIS A 15 -4.46 7.10 -4.50
N HIS A 16 -5.11 6.41 -5.43
CA HIS A 16 -6.31 6.89 -6.10
C HIS A 16 -7.48 7.10 -5.13
N LEU A 17 -7.69 6.17 -4.18
CA LEU A 17 -8.68 6.31 -3.11
C LEU A 17 -8.34 7.43 -2.13
N PHE A 18 -7.05 7.73 -1.93
CA PHE A 18 -6.60 8.84 -1.10
C PHE A 18 -6.92 10.18 -1.76
N GLU A 19 -6.64 10.31 -3.06
CA GLU A 19 -6.89 11.51 -3.86
C GLU A 19 -8.38 11.75 -4.12
N ALA A 20 -9.17 10.69 -4.33
CA ALA A 20 -10.62 10.79 -4.53
C ALA A 20 -11.35 11.40 -3.31
N GLU A 21 -10.77 11.27 -2.12
CA GLU A 21 -11.25 11.84 -0.85
C GLU A 21 -10.61 13.21 -0.55
N GLY A 22 -9.93 13.81 -1.53
CA GLY A 22 -8.92 14.88 -1.45
C GLY A 22 -9.30 16.23 -0.83
N THR A 23 -10.31 16.32 0.02
CA THR A 23 -10.70 17.55 0.74
C THR A 23 -10.74 17.39 2.26
N LYS A 24 -10.62 16.16 2.81
CA LYS A 24 -10.68 15.90 4.26
C LYS A 24 -9.46 15.20 4.85
N ARG A 25 -8.38 15.04 4.08
CA ARG A 25 -7.17 14.35 4.57
C ARG A 25 -6.32 15.32 5.39
N SER A 26 -5.94 14.90 6.58
CA SER A 26 -5.05 15.66 7.44
C SER A 26 -3.60 15.65 6.90
N PRO A 27 -2.78 16.65 7.25
CA PRO A 27 -1.36 16.66 6.84
C PRO A 27 -0.61 15.42 7.31
N GLN A 28 -0.96 14.88 8.47
CA GLN A 28 -0.41 13.63 8.99
C GLN A 28 -0.76 12.45 8.08
N ALA A 29 -2.01 12.36 7.59
CA ALA A 29 -2.42 11.31 6.68
C ALA A 29 -1.63 11.34 5.36
N GLN A 30 -1.32 12.53 4.83
CA GLN A 30 -0.45 12.67 3.65
C GLN A 30 0.99 12.22 3.94
N GLN A 31 1.54 12.58 5.10
CA GLN A 31 2.89 12.14 5.51
C GLN A 31 2.97 10.61 5.61
N HIS A 32 1.98 9.98 6.24
CA HIS A 32 1.91 8.52 6.33
C HIS A 32 1.76 7.86 4.95
N LEU A 33 0.97 8.43 4.04
CA LEU A 33 0.86 7.91 2.67
C LEU A 33 2.19 8.00 1.92
N GLN A 34 2.88 9.14 1.99
CA GLN A 34 4.19 9.30 1.36
C GLN A 34 5.21 8.32 1.93
N GLN A 35 5.20 8.10 3.24
CA GLN A 35 6.06 7.11 3.88
C GLN A 35 5.74 5.69 3.41
N LEU A 36 4.45 5.35 3.28
CA LEU A 36 4.01 4.06 2.76
C LEU A 36 4.41 3.84 1.29
N LEU A 37 4.33 4.87 0.44
CA LEU A 37 4.79 4.80 -0.96
C LEU A 37 6.31 4.64 -1.05
N ARG A 38 7.07 5.32 -0.17
CA ARG A 38 8.53 5.20 -0.11
C ARG A 38 8.98 3.84 0.41
N THR A 39 8.31 3.30 1.43
CA THR A 39 8.61 1.98 2.00
C THR A 39 8.10 0.84 1.11
N GLY A 40 7.04 1.08 0.33
CA GLY A 40 6.39 0.10 -0.53
C GLY A 40 5.62 -0.97 0.27
N LEU A 41 5.04 -1.93 -0.44
CA LEU A 41 4.41 -3.08 0.21
C LEU A 41 5.48 -4.08 0.64
N PRO A 42 5.49 -4.50 1.92
CA PRO A 42 6.45 -5.48 2.40
C PRO A 42 6.22 -6.82 1.69
N THR A 43 7.30 -7.34 1.11
CA THR A 43 7.25 -8.65 0.44
C THR A 43 7.46 -9.76 1.47
N ARG A 44 7.11 -11.00 1.11
CA ARG A 44 7.30 -12.21 1.94
C ARG A 44 8.77 -12.46 2.36
N LYS A 45 9.71 -11.70 1.78
CA LYS A 45 11.14 -11.68 2.15
C LYS A 45 11.43 -10.81 3.40
N HIS A 46 10.50 -9.97 3.84
CA HIS A 46 10.64 -9.25 5.09
C HIS A 46 10.46 -10.20 6.28
N GLU A 47 11.36 -10.10 7.25
CA GLU A 47 11.39 -10.94 8.46
C GLU A 47 10.05 -10.92 9.22
N ASN A 48 9.45 -9.73 9.35
CA ASN A 48 8.16 -9.52 10.03
C ASN A 48 6.94 -10.02 9.22
N TRP A 49 7.11 -10.34 7.94
CA TRP A 49 6.04 -10.78 7.02
C TRP A 49 6.22 -12.23 6.57
N LYS A 50 7.16 -12.93 7.20
CA LYS A 50 7.49 -14.33 6.91
C LYS A 50 6.32 -15.28 7.23
N TYR A 51 5.53 -14.96 8.26
CA TYR A 51 4.45 -15.80 8.78
C TYR A 51 3.04 -15.26 8.51
N THR A 52 2.92 -14.06 7.95
CA THR A 52 1.66 -13.45 7.49
C THR A 52 1.61 -13.52 5.96
N PRO A 53 1.12 -14.64 5.39
CA PRO A 53 0.94 -14.72 3.95
C PRO A 53 -0.12 -13.71 3.54
N TRP A 54 0.26 -12.70 2.76
CA TRP A 54 -0.66 -11.80 2.04
C TRP A 54 -1.35 -12.51 0.87
N LYS A 55 -1.87 -13.73 1.10
CA LYS A 55 -2.66 -14.49 0.14
C LYS A 55 -4.05 -14.72 0.71
N GLY A 56 -4.98 -13.88 0.26
CA GLY A 56 -6.38 -14.25 0.04
C GLY A 56 -6.57 -14.39 -1.47
#